data_AF-A0A6V6YTX5-F1
#
_entry.id   AF-A0A6V6YTX5-F1
#
_cell.length_a   1.000
_cell.length_b   1.000
_cell.length_c   1.000
_cell.angle_alpha   90.00
_cell.angle_beta   90.00
_cell.angle_gamma   90.00
#
_symmetry.space_group_name_H-M   'P 1'
#
loop_
_entity.id
_entity.type
_entity.pdbx_description
1 polymer ?
#
loop_
_entity_poly.entity_id
_entity_poly.type
_entity_poly.pdbx_seq_one_letter_code
_entity_poly.pdbx_strand_id
1 'polypeptide(L)'
;MVCLDRFNDVKKALILANLFKAYVEEKISYEKFVFISISMERLHPHSYSFFSALEKVNYKIGHEFKGERDYDSESLLFSSGLAKEGPADWWSGFMLKEEGVLLYEFGIKPLED
;
A
#
# COMPACT_ATOMS: atom_id res chain seq x y z
N MET A 1 9.93 -16.43 -16.88
CA MET A 1 8.95 -15.45 -17.37
C MET A 1 8.84 -14.39 -16.30
N VAL A 2 9.49 -13.24 -16.49
CA VAL A 2 9.48 -12.16 -15.49
C VAL A 2 8.08 -11.56 -15.50
N CYS A 3 7.48 -11.32 -14.34
CA CYS A 3 6.09 -10.85 -14.11
C CYS A 3 5.71 -9.49 -14.76
N LEU A 4 6.45 -9.02 -15.76
CA LEU A 4 6.26 -7.75 -16.45
C LEU A 4 4.98 -7.73 -17.31
N ASP A 5 4.56 -8.86 -17.87
CA ASP A 5 3.34 -8.94 -18.70
C ASP A 5 2.03 -8.71 -17.92
N ARG A 6 2.10 -8.65 -16.59
CA ARG A 6 0.92 -8.50 -15.72
C ARG A 6 0.53 -7.04 -15.51
N PHE A 7 1.41 -6.08 -15.80
CA PHE A 7 1.17 -4.66 -15.50
C PHE A 7 1.34 -3.79 -16.75
N ASN A 8 0.28 -3.09 -17.14
CA ASN A 8 0.34 -2.05 -18.18
C ASN A 8 1.03 -0.75 -17.71
N ASP A 9 1.45 -0.68 -16.44
CA ASP A 9 2.06 0.49 -15.81
C ASP A 9 3.50 0.18 -15.38
N VAL A 10 4.44 0.96 -15.90
CA VAL A 10 5.87 0.87 -15.59
C VAL A 10 6.12 1.07 -14.09
N LYS A 11 5.36 1.95 -13.42
CA LYS A 11 5.50 2.16 -11.97
C LYS A 11 5.17 0.90 -11.19
N LYS A 12 4.11 0.19 -11.56
CA LYS A 12 3.75 -1.10 -10.92
C LYS A 12 4.85 -2.15 -11.10
N ALA A 13 5.44 -2.22 -12.29
CA ALA A 13 6.55 -3.14 -12.55
C ALA A 13 7.78 -2.83 -11.67
N LEU A 14 8.12 -1.55 -11.49
CA LEU A 14 9.23 -1.12 -10.63
C LEU A 14 8.96 -1.43 -9.15
N ILE A 15 7.76 -1.13 -8.67
CA ILE A 15 7.33 -1.45 -7.29
C ILE A 15 7.45 -2.96 -7.05
N LEU A 16 6.98 -3.78 -8.00
CA LEU A 16 7.07 -5.24 -7.90
C LEU A 16 8.53 -5.72 -7.88
N ALA A 17 9.39 -5.13 -8.70
CA ALA A 17 10.82 -5.47 -8.74
C ALA A 17 11.50 -5.18 -7.39
N ASN A 18 11.16 -4.05 -6.76
CA ASN A 18 11.66 -3.71 -5.43
C ASN A 18 11.14 -4.65 -4.34
N LEU A 19 9.86 -5.04 -4.41
CA LEU A 19 9.31 -6.06 -3.52
C LEU A 19 9.99 -7.42 -3.71
N PHE A 20 10.26 -7.80 -4.95
CA PHE A 20 10.98 -9.04 -5.23
C PHE A 20 12.40 -9.00 -4.67
N LYS A 21 13.10 -7.87 -4.79
CA LYS A 21 14.38 -7.66 -4.14
C LYS A 21 14.28 -7.79 -2.62
N ALA A 22 13.27 -7.18 -1.99
CA ALA A 22 13.04 -7.30 -0.55
C ALA A 22 12.75 -8.74 -0.10
N TYR A 23 12.09 -9.54 -0.95
CA TYR A 23 11.89 -10.95 -0.72
C TYR A 23 13.21 -11.74 -0.79
N VAL A 24 14.04 -11.48 -1.80
CA VAL A 24 15.38 -12.10 -1.94
C VAL A 24 16.30 -11.75 -0.77
N GLU A 25 16.16 -10.55 -0.22
CA GLU A 25 16.87 -10.08 0.98
C GLU A 25 16.24 -10.56 2.30
N GLU A 26 15.25 -11.45 2.26
CA GLU A 26 14.55 -12.03 3.43
C GLU A 26 13.83 -10.98 4.33
N LYS A 27 13.57 -9.78 3.81
CA LYS A 27 12.84 -8.73 4.55
C LYS A 27 11.33 -8.94 4.56
N ILE A 28 10.81 -9.66 3.58
CA ILE A 28 9.40 -10.06 3.49
C ILE A 28 9.33 -11.57 3.23
N SER A 29 8.33 -12.24 3.82
CA SER A 29 8.08 -13.65 3.52
C SER A 29 7.49 -13.83 2.12
N TYR A 30 7.63 -15.02 1.55
CA TYR A 30 7.03 -15.35 0.25
C TYR A 30 5.51 -15.16 0.25
N GLU A 31 4.83 -15.55 1.33
CA GLU A 31 3.38 -15.37 1.48
C GLU A 31 2.97 -13.90 1.42
N LYS A 32 3.70 -13.02 2.15
CA LYS A 32 3.46 -11.58 2.13
C LYS A 32 3.76 -11.00 0.75
N PHE A 33 4.84 -11.43 0.10
CA PHE A 33 5.18 -11.02 -1.27
C PHE A 33 4.06 -11.36 -2.26
N VAL A 34 3.54 -12.59 -2.24
CA VAL A 34 2.44 -13.02 -3.13
C VAL A 34 1.17 -12.23 -2.85
N PHE A 35 0.82 -12.04 -1.57
CA PHE A 35 -0.37 -11.26 -1.19
C PHE A 35 -0.30 -9.82 -1.69
N ILE A 36 0.84 -9.15 -1.48
CA ILE A 36 1.06 -7.78 -1.93
C ILE A 36 1.00 -7.71 -3.46
N SER A 37 1.63 -8.66 -4.15
CA SER A 37 1.64 -8.73 -5.63
C SER A 37 0.23 -8.84 -6.21
N ILE A 38 -0.63 -9.67 -5.60
CA ILE A 38 -2.04 -9.80 -6.00
C ILE A 38 -2.80 -8.50 -5.70
N SER A 39 -2.57 -7.90 -4.54
CA SER A 39 -3.25 -6.67 -4.12
C SER A 39 -2.88 -5.47 -5.01
N MET A 40 -1.66 -5.45 -5.56
CA MET A 40 -1.19 -4.43 -6.50
C MET A 40 -1.90 -4.45 -7.85
N GLU A 41 -2.46 -5.59 -8.28
CA GLU A 41 -3.27 -5.64 -9.50
C GLU A 41 -4.49 -4.73 -9.38
N ARG A 42 -5.11 -4.72 -8.20
CA ARG A 42 -6.31 -3.93 -7.87
C ARG A 42 -5.99 -2.52 -7.38
N LEU A 43 -4.74 -2.24 -7.04
CA LEU A 43 -4.33 -0.94 -6.53
C LEU A 43 -4.40 0.12 -7.65
N HIS A 44 -5.13 1.20 -7.39
CA HIS A 44 -5.24 2.31 -8.32
C HIS A 44 -3.97 3.18 -8.26
N PRO A 45 -3.42 3.65 -9.40
CA PRO A 45 -2.21 4.49 -9.40
C PRO A 45 -2.33 5.79 -8.58
N HIS A 46 -3.54 6.37 -8.48
CA HIS A 46 -3.80 7.53 -7.61
C HIS A 46 -3.55 7.25 -6.13
N SER A 47 -3.61 5.99 -5.69
CA SER A 47 -3.35 5.65 -4.29
C SER A 47 -1.87 5.77 -3.91
N TYR A 48 -0.93 5.85 -4.87
CA TYR A 48 0.50 5.94 -4.57
C TYR A 48 0.86 7.18 -3.76
N SER A 49 0.40 8.35 -4.18
CA SER A 49 0.64 9.61 -3.45
C SER A 49 -0.01 9.64 -2.07
N PHE A 50 -1.06 8.83 -1.87
CA PHE A 50 -1.72 8.75 -0.57
C PHE A 50 -0.91 7.96 0.46
N PHE A 51 -0.08 6.99 0.05
CA PHE A 51 0.78 6.29 1.00
C PHE A 51 1.79 7.24 1.67
N SER A 52 2.36 8.18 0.92
CA SER A 52 3.29 9.18 1.47
C SER A 52 2.58 10.18 2.41
N ALA A 53 1.30 10.44 2.19
CA ALA A 53 0.46 11.18 3.13
C ALA A 53 0.18 10.37 4.41
N LEU A 54 -0.07 9.07 4.28
CA LEU A 54 -0.34 8.16 5.39
C LEU A 54 0.87 7.88 6.28
N GLU A 55 2.10 7.88 5.74
CA GLU A 55 3.33 7.75 6.53
C GLU A 55 3.40 8.83 7.62
N LYS A 56 3.00 10.08 7.31
CA LYS A 56 3.02 11.22 8.24
C LYS A 56 2.05 11.06 9.41
N VAL A 57 1.04 10.22 9.27
CA VAL A 57 0.03 9.92 10.30
C VAL A 57 0.13 8.49 10.80
N ASN A 58 1.30 7.88 10.65
CA ASN A 58 1.60 6.53 11.13
C ASN A 58 0.57 5.48 10.65
N TYR A 59 0.13 5.63 9.40
CA TYR A 59 -0.78 4.71 8.70
C TYR A 59 -2.16 4.51 9.36
N LYS A 60 -2.57 5.44 10.24
CA LYS A 60 -3.84 5.40 10.97
C LYS A 60 -4.55 6.74 10.88
N ILE A 61 -5.79 6.72 10.39
CA ILE A 61 -6.70 7.86 10.40
C ILE A 61 -7.84 7.49 11.34
N GLY A 62 -7.88 8.17 12.48
CA GLY A 62 -8.90 8.00 13.52
C GLY A 62 -9.31 9.35 14.11
N HIS A 63 -9.89 9.34 15.31
CA HIS A 63 -10.45 10.53 15.95
C HIS A 63 -9.41 11.62 16.27
N GLU A 64 -8.13 11.26 16.30
CA GLU A 64 -7.00 12.18 16.56
C GLU A 64 -6.45 12.84 15.29
N PHE A 65 -6.94 12.44 14.11
CA PHE A 65 -6.51 13.04 12.84
C PHE A 65 -7.07 14.46 12.70
N LYS A 66 -6.19 15.46 12.70
CA LYS A 66 -6.55 16.89 12.64
C LYS A 66 -6.51 17.48 11.21
N GLY A 67 -6.68 16.64 10.19
CA GLY A 67 -6.65 17.04 8.77
C GLY A 67 -7.99 16.85 8.06
N GLU A 68 -8.07 17.33 6.81
CA GLU A 68 -9.16 16.99 5.89
C GLU A 68 -8.98 15.55 5.41
N ARG A 69 -10.07 14.78 5.44
CA ARG A 69 -10.05 13.35 5.13
C ARG A 69 -10.31 13.15 3.64
N ASP A 70 -9.39 12.48 2.96
CA ASP A 70 -9.52 12.11 1.55
C ASP A 70 -10.23 10.76 1.42
N TYR A 71 -11.56 10.82 1.42
CA TYR A 71 -12.42 9.63 1.32
C TYR A 71 -12.25 8.87 0.00
N ASP A 72 -11.86 9.55 -1.08
CA ASP A 72 -11.69 8.93 -2.39
C ASP A 72 -10.44 8.04 -2.39
N SER A 73 -9.31 8.58 -1.92
CA SER A 73 -8.06 7.82 -1.79
C SER A 73 -8.18 6.65 -0.81
N GLU A 74 -8.90 6.85 0.31
CA GLU A 74 -9.21 5.76 1.25
C GLU A 74 -10.02 4.65 0.60
N SER A 75 -11.07 4.99 -0.15
CA SER A 75 -11.93 4.04 -0.84
C SER A 75 -11.16 3.21 -1.87
N LEU A 76 -10.25 3.86 -2.60
CA LEU A 76 -9.35 3.17 -3.55
C LEU A 76 -8.43 2.17 -2.83
N LEU A 77 -7.90 2.51 -1.66
CA LEU A 77 -7.05 1.62 -0.85
C LEU A 77 -7.83 0.50 -0.16
N PHE A 78 -9.06 0.76 0.25
CA PHE A 78 -9.97 -0.28 0.70
C PHE A 78 -10.24 -1.31 -0.39
N SER A 79 -10.47 -0.84 -1.63
CA SER A 79 -10.73 -1.72 -2.78
C SER A 79 -9.54 -2.63 -3.13
N SER A 80 -8.31 -2.20 -2.82
CA SER A 80 -7.10 -2.99 -3.07
C SER A 80 -6.84 -4.07 -2.01
N GLY A 81 -7.60 -4.08 -0.90
CA GLY A 81 -7.45 -5.05 0.18
C GLY A 81 -6.27 -4.80 1.13
N LEU A 82 -5.53 -3.69 0.93
CA LEU A 82 -4.37 -3.28 1.73
C LEU A 82 -4.75 -2.41 2.93
N ALA A 83 -5.99 -1.91 2.96
CA ALA A 83 -6.55 -1.21 4.09
C ALA A 83 -7.63 -2.05 4.79
N LYS A 84 -7.92 -1.69 6.04
CA LYS A 84 -9.01 -2.20 6.85
C LYS A 84 -9.63 -1.07 7.65
N GLU A 85 -10.86 -1.29 8.10
CA GLU A 85 -11.49 -0.38 9.04
C GLU A 85 -10.67 -0.39 10.33
N GLY A 86 -10.27 0.80 10.76
CA GLY A 86 -9.57 1.00 12.02
C GLY A 86 -10.53 0.82 13.20
N PRO A 87 -10.00 0.58 14.42
CA PRO A 87 -10.78 0.59 15.64
C PRO A 87 -11.16 2.05 15.95
N ALA A 88 -12.19 2.56 15.29
CA ALA A 88 -12.85 3.79 15.68
C ALA A 88 -14.26 3.41 16.11
N ASP A 89 -14.52 3.53 17.40
CA ASP A 89 -15.66 2.88 18.06
C ASP A 89 -17.03 3.25 17.44
N TRP A 90 -17.16 4.35 16.71
CA TRP A 90 -18.46 4.75 16.15
C TRP A 90 -18.42 5.36 14.74
N TRP A 91 -17.28 5.86 14.23
CA TRP A 91 -17.23 6.60 12.95
C TRP A 91 -15.96 6.26 12.13
N SER A 92 -16.06 5.25 11.27
CA SER A 92 -15.26 5.08 10.03
C SER A 92 -13.73 5.29 10.15
N GLY A 93 -13.05 4.54 11.02
CA GLY A 93 -11.59 4.59 11.09
C GLY A 93 -10.95 3.97 9.83
N PHE A 94 -9.80 4.49 9.41
CA PHE A 94 -8.98 3.90 8.35
C PHE A 94 -7.65 3.45 8.93
N MET A 95 -7.26 2.21 8.65
CA MET A 95 -5.96 1.68 9.03
C MET A 95 -5.38 0.87 7.89
N LEU A 96 -4.11 1.12 7.60
CA LEU A 96 -3.38 0.30 6.65
C LEU A 96 -3.01 -1.05 7.30
N LYS A 97 -3.15 -2.15 6.56
CA LYS A 97 -2.69 -3.47 7.03
C LYS A 97 -1.16 -3.55 6.96
N GLU A 98 -0.58 -4.53 7.63
CA GLU A 98 0.86 -4.78 7.60
C GLU A 98 1.40 -4.89 6.17
N GLU A 99 0.66 -5.56 5.29
CA GLU A 99 1.04 -5.77 3.90
C GLU A 99 1.06 -4.47 3.09
N GLY A 100 0.16 -3.54 3.42
CA GLY A 100 0.19 -2.21 2.83
C GLY A 100 1.40 -1.40 3.30
N VAL A 101 1.80 -1.56 4.56
CA VAL A 101 2.95 -0.83 5.13
C VAL A 101 4.22 -1.34 4.46
N LEU A 102 4.35 -2.65 4.34
CA LEU A 102 5.45 -3.30 3.62
C LEU A 102 5.50 -2.91 2.14
N LEU A 103 4.34 -2.78 1.48
CA LEU A 103 4.27 -2.29 0.11
C LEU A 103 4.86 -0.88 0.00
N TYR A 104 4.51 0.01 0.92
CA TYR A 104 5.02 1.36 0.90
C TYR A 104 6.52 1.39 1.21
N GLU A 105 6.95 0.77 2.32
CA GLU A 105 8.35 0.81 2.79
C GLU A 105 9.33 0.20 1.80
N PHE A 106 8.98 -0.95 1.19
CA PHE A 106 9.89 -1.69 0.33
C PHE A 106 9.62 -1.53 -1.16
N GLY A 107 8.40 -1.14 -1.55
CA GLY A 107 8.01 -1.03 -2.94
C GLY A 107 8.01 0.41 -3.45
N ILE A 108 7.29 1.30 -2.76
CA ILE A 108 7.00 2.67 -3.22
C ILE A 108 8.08 3.66 -2.78
N LYS A 109 8.44 3.66 -1.50
CA LYS A 109 9.42 4.58 -0.91
C LYS A 109 10.77 4.57 -1.63
N PRO A 110 11.35 3.42 -2.03
CA PRO A 110 12.61 3.39 -2.77
C PRO A 110 12.55 3.96 -4.20
N LEU A 111 11.36 4.37 -4.68
CA LEU A 111 11.19 5.05 -5.97
C LEU A 111 11.00 6.57 -5.82
N GLU A 112 10.78 7.05 -4.58
CA GLU A 112 10.66 8.48 -4.27
C GLU A 112 12.01 9.11 -3.89
N ASP A 113 12.99 8.29 -3.50
CA ASP A 113 14.41 8.63 -3.28
C ASP A 113 15.21 8.67 -4.60
#